data_AF-A0A6C0FSE7-F1
#
_entry.id   AF-A0A6C0FSE7-F1
#
_cell.length_a   1.000
_cell.length_b   1.000
_cell.length_c   1.000
_cell.angle_alpha   90.00
_cell.angle_beta   90.00
_cell.angle_gamma   90.00
#
_symmetry.space_group_name_H-M   'P 1'
#
loop_
_entity.id
_entity.type
_entity.pdbx_description
1 polymer ?
#
loop_
_entity_poly.entity_id
_entity_poly.type
_entity_poly.pdbx_seq_one_letter_code
_entity_poly.pdbx_strand_id
1 'polypeptide(L)'
;MANATAIFRSDTQARVLRALARAADAITASDLARELDEPLSTVAREVSRLVETGMVLTTSRGRRTLLRPNWSNGYMRAARDAFDYEDGLRTQEPSPRWWRTVPEIVEDVRPELRDGNEPAALRMLLDGLNSLPRAAAAGRVDEMLAEPPSTGDERWDALIAGSVRYVARRAGVGAPDWTRRRPLAAWWWPTGRGARAAVAMQRTPVELARLGIWFDERNFTTA
;
A
#
# COMPACT_ATOMS: atom_id res chain seq x y z
N MET A 1 -7.43 0.67 -16.15
CA MET A 1 -6.26 0.11 -15.45
C MET A 1 -5.38 -0.56 -16.50
N ALA A 2 -4.14 -0.13 -16.67
CA ALA A 2 -3.20 -0.77 -17.59
C ALA A 2 -2.75 -2.09 -16.96
N ASN A 3 -3.19 -3.21 -17.53
CA ASN A 3 -2.78 -4.56 -17.12
C ASN A 3 -1.35 -4.79 -17.62
N ALA A 4 -0.36 -5.15 -16.79
CA ALA A 4 1.01 -5.34 -17.31
C ALA A 4 1.06 -6.45 -18.37
N THR A 5 0.09 -7.37 -18.37
CA THR A 5 -0.13 -8.35 -19.45
C THR A 5 -0.29 -7.72 -20.84
N ALA A 6 -0.74 -6.47 -20.93
CA ALA A 6 -0.86 -5.74 -22.20
C ALA A 6 0.48 -5.36 -22.84
N ILE A 7 1.58 -5.35 -22.06
CA ILE A 7 2.94 -5.07 -22.54
C ILE A 7 3.62 -6.37 -23.00
N PHE A 8 3.17 -7.53 -22.51
CA PHE A 8 3.72 -8.83 -22.88
C PHE A 8 3.05 -9.37 -24.15
N ARG A 9 3.80 -10.18 -24.91
CA ARG A 9 3.29 -10.76 -26.16
C ARG A 9 2.17 -11.79 -25.91
N SER A 10 2.17 -12.41 -24.74
CA SER A 10 1.15 -13.35 -24.31
C SER A 10 1.07 -13.45 -22.79
N ASP A 11 -0.05 -13.95 -22.27
CA ASP A 11 -0.23 -14.24 -20.86
C ASP A 11 0.78 -15.27 -20.35
N THR A 12 1.02 -16.35 -21.12
CA THR A 12 2.01 -17.37 -20.78
C THR A 12 3.42 -16.80 -20.67
N GLN A 13 3.80 -15.87 -21.56
CA GLN A 13 5.10 -15.20 -21.45
C GLN A 13 5.21 -14.38 -20.16
N ALA A 14 4.18 -13.63 -19.79
CA ALA A 14 4.14 -12.86 -18.55
C ALA A 14 4.28 -13.78 -17.32
N ARG A 15 3.57 -14.91 -17.33
CA ARG A 15 3.63 -15.91 -16.26
C ARG A 15 5.01 -16.58 -16.14
N VAL A 16 5.62 -16.97 -17.26
CA VAL A 16 6.99 -17.51 -17.31
C VAL A 16 8.00 -16.50 -16.76
N LEU A 17 7.90 -15.24 -17.19
CA LEU A 17 8.82 -14.20 -16.74
C LEU A 17 8.66 -13.87 -15.25
N ARG A 18 7.43 -13.83 -14.74
CA ARG A 18 7.13 -13.62 -13.32
C ARG A 18 7.67 -14.75 -12.44
N ALA A 19 7.46 -16.00 -12.84
CA ALA A 19 8.01 -17.15 -12.11
C ALA A 19 9.55 -17.10 -12.07
N LEU A 20 10.18 -16.79 -13.21
CA LEU A 20 11.64 -16.60 -13.28
C LEU A 20 12.14 -15.44 -12.40
N ALA A 21 11.41 -14.32 -12.34
CA ALA A 21 11.80 -13.17 -11.52
C ALA A 21 11.78 -13.47 -10.01
N ARG A 22 10.92 -14.39 -9.57
CA ARG A 22 10.77 -14.81 -8.17
C ARG A 22 11.65 -16.00 -7.78
N ALA A 23 12.19 -16.73 -8.76
CA ALA A 23 13.03 -17.88 -8.49
C ALA A 23 14.30 -17.44 -7.74
N ALA A 24 14.44 -17.88 -6.48
CA ALA A 24 15.62 -17.61 -5.65
C ALA A 24 16.89 -18.28 -6.23
N ASP A 25 16.70 -19.43 -6.88
CA ASP A 25 17.75 -20.25 -7.49
C ASP A 25 17.51 -20.49 -8.99
N ALA A 26 18.52 -21.04 -9.67
CA ALA A 26 18.42 -21.36 -11.09
C ALA A 26 17.42 -22.50 -11.33
N ILE A 27 16.47 -22.29 -12.25
CA ILE A 27 15.31 -23.17 -12.50
C ILE A 27 15.35 -23.75 -13.93
N THR A 28 14.73 -24.91 -14.18
CA THR A 28 14.63 -25.45 -15.56
C THR A 28 13.29 -25.11 -16.21
N ALA A 29 13.22 -25.18 -17.55
CA ALA A 29 11.96 -25.03 -18.27
C ALA A 29 10.90 -26.07 -17.85
N SER A 30 11.33 -27.29 -17.48
CA SER A 30 10.44 -28.33 -16.95
C SER A 30 9.89 -28.01 -15.57
N ASP A 31 10.66 -27.30 -14.74
CA ASP A 31 10.20 -26.87 -13.42
C ASP A 31 9.21 -25.72 -13.55
N LEU A 32 9.48 -24.75 -14.42
CA LEU A 32 8.54 -23.68 -14.77
C LEU A 32 7.22 -24.23 -15.35
N ALA A 33 7.29 -25.20 -16.26
CA ALA A 33 6.10 -25.84 -16.83
C ALA A 33 5.23 -26.50 -15.75
N ARG A 34 5.85 -27.14 -14.76
CA ARG A 34 5.15 -27.75 -13.64
C ARG A 34 4.56 -26.72 -12.68
N GLU A 35 5.31 -25.67 -12.37
CA GLU A 35 4.86 -24.58 -11.49
C GLU A 35 3.67 -23.81 -12.10
N LEU A 36 3.71 -23.59 -13.41
CA LEU A 36 2.69 -22.84 -14.12
C LEU A 36 1.50 -23.70 -14.59
N ASP A 37 1.56 -25.02 -14.42
CA ASP A 37 0.57 -25.94 -15.01
C ASP A 37 0.37 -25.69 -16.52
N GLU A 38 1.48 -25.57 -17.25
CA GLU A 38 1.52 -25.26 -18.69
C GLU A 38 2.31 -26.31 -19.46
N PRO A 39 1.97 -26.60 -20.74
CA PRO A 39 2.73 -27.55 -21.54
C PRO A 39 4.21 -27.14 -21.68
N LEU A 40 5.12 -28.10 -21.48
CA LEU A 40 6.57 -27.86 -21.58
C LEU A 40 6.97 -27.25 -22.92
N SER A 41 6.33 -27.64 -24.02
CA SER A 41 6.59 -27.08 -25.35
C SER A 41 6.25 -25.59 -25.44
N THR A 42 5.20 -25.14 -24.75
CA THR A 42 4.81 -23.73 -24.67
C THR A 42 5.81 -22.94 -23.83
N VAL A 43 6.12 -23.44 -22.62
CA VAL A 43 7.11 -22.79 -21.74
C VAL A 43 8.48 -22.72 -22.38
N ALA A 44 8.96 -23.82 -22.99
CA ALA A 44 10.25 -23.84 -23.67
C ALA A 44 10.31 -22.83 -24.83
N ARG A 45 9.21 -22.63 -25.56
CA ARG A 45 9.13 -21.62 -26.62
C ARG A 45 9.23 -20.20 -26.07
N GLU A 46 8.52 -19.90 -24.99
CA GLU A 46 8.61 -18.56 -24.37
C GLU A 46 9.98 -18.33 -23.73
N VAL A 47 10.57 -19.34 -23.09
CA VAL A 47 11.94 -19.29 -22.57
C VAL A 47 12.95 -19.01 -23.68
N SER A 48 12.87 -19.72 -24.83
CA SER A 48 13.77 -19.48 -25.97
C SER A 48 13.75 -18.02 -26.40
N ARG A 49 12.56 -17.42 -26.51
CA ARG A 49 12.40 -16.01 -26.87
C ARG A 49 12.99 -15.08 -25.83
N LEU A 50 12.80 -15.36 -24.54
CA LEU A 50 13.38 -14.55 -23.46
C LEU A 50 14.91 -14.64 -23.41
N VAL A 51 15.47 -15.77 -23.85
CA VAL A 51 16.91 -15.93 -24.04
C VAL A 51 17.39 -15.15 -25.27
N GLU A 52 16.66 -15.21 -26.38
CA GLU A 52 16.96 -14.44 -27.60
C GLU A 52 16.95 -12.92 -27.36
N THR A 53 16.06 -12.41 -26.50
CA THR A 53 16.03 -10.99 -26.09
C THR A 53 17.09 -10.64 -25.05
N GLY A 54 17.83 -11.64 -24.54
CA GLY A 54 18.82 -11.49 -23.48
C GLY A 54 18.23 -11.15 -22.12
N MET A 55 16.92 -11.36 -21.91
CA MET A 55 16.26 -11.18 -20.60
C MET A 55 16.55 -12.36 -19.66
N VAL A 56 16.83 -13.54 -20.22
CA VAL A 56 17.15 -14.78 -19.49
C VAL A 56 18.49 -15.31 -19.96
N LEU A 57 19.33 -15.71 -19.01
CA LEU A 57 20.60 -16.40 -19.27
C LEU A 57 20.41 -17.89 -19.07
N THR A 58 21.11 -18.68 -19.88
CA THR A 58 21.16 -20.13 -19.78
C THR A 58 22.53 -20.60 -19.32
N THR A 59 22.58 -21.62 -18.48
CA THR A 59 23.82 -22.33 -18.15
C THR A 59 23.57 -23.83 -18.22
N SER A 60 24.38 -24.53 -18.99
CA SER A 60 24.32 -25.99 -19.09
C SER A 60 24.93 -26.63 -17.84
N ARG A 61 24.19 -27.53 -17.20
CA ARG A 61 24.66 -28.36 -16.09
C ARG A 61 24.33 -29.82 -16.38
N GLY A 62 25.29 -30.52 -16.99
CA GLY A 62 25.06 -31.87 -17.52
C GLY A 62 24.01 -31.85 -18.64
N ARG A 63 22.97 -32.68 -18.51
CA ARG A 63 21.84 -32.74 -19.48
C ARG A 63 20.76 -31.68 -19.25
N ARG A 64 20.91 -30.84 -18.22
CA ARG A 64 19.90 -29.83 -17.85
C ARG A 64 20.39 -28.44 -18.26
N THR A 65 19.48 -27.64 -18.78
CA THR A 65 19.68 -26.20 -19.00
C THR A 65 19.03 -25.45 -17.85
N LEU A 66 19.85 -24.74 -17.08
CA LEU A 66 19.41 -23.89 -15.98
C LEU A 66 19.17 -22.48 -16.52
N LEU A 67 18.08 -21.88 -16.08
CA LEU A 67 17.62 -20.55 -16.45
C LEU A 67 17.83 -19.61 -15.28
N ARG A 68 18.32 -18.40 -15.56
CA ARG A 68 18.43 -17.33 -14.58
C ARG A 68 18.01 -16.00 -15.22
N PRO A 69 17.32 -15.11 -14.49
CA PRO A 69 17.12 -13.74 -14.93
C PRO A 69 18.43 -13.03 -15.25
N ASN A 70 18.46 -12.27 -16.35
CA ASN A 70 19.55 -11.36 -16.65
C ASN A 70 19.28 -9.98 -16.04
N TRP A 71 19.66 -9.75 -14.79
CA TRP A 71 19.41 -8.48 -14.12
C TRP A 71 20.18 -7.28 -14.72
N SER A 72 21.22 -7.53 -15.53
CA SER A 72 21.91 -6.49 -16.27
C SER A 72 21.07 -5.93 -17.43
N ASN A 73 20.09 -6.69 -17.93
CA ASN A 73 19.14 -6.27 -18.96
C ASN A 73 18.08 -5.30 -18.38
N GLY A 74 17.94 -4.12 -18.98
CA GLY A 74 17.00 -3.09 -18.52
C GLY A 74 15.53 -3.53 -18.56
N TYR A 75 15.12 -4.33 -19.57
CA TYR A 75 13.76 -4.84 -19.68
C TYR A 75 13.44 -5.86 -18.59
N MET A 76 14.42 -6.66 -18.17
CA MET A 76 14.23 -7.63 -17.08
C MET A 76 14.03 -6.92 -15.74
N ARG A 77 14.76 -5.83 -15.49
CA ARG A 77 14.55 -4.99 -14.29
C ARG A 77 13.18 -4.31 -14.31
N ALA A 78 12.82 -3.68 -15.42
CA ALA A 78 11.51 -3.05 -15.57
C ALA A 78 10.35 -4.06 -15.40
N ALA A 79 10.49 -5.29 -15.90
CA ALA A 79 9.50 -6.34 -15.70
C ALA A 79 9.38 -6.74 -14.22
N ARG A 80 10.50 -6.86 -13.50
CA ARG A 80 10.49 -7.12 -12.05
C ARG A 80 9.80 -5.99 -11.30
N ASP A 81 10.15 -4.74 -11.55
CA ASP A 81 9.54 -3.58 -10.88
C ASP A 81 8.02 -3.55 -11.13
N ALA A 82 7.59 -3.87 -12.35
CA ALA A 82 6.17 -3.98 -12.68
C ALA A 82 5.48 -5.14 -11.96
N PHE A 83 6.14 -6.30 -11.82
CA PHE A 83 5.61 -7.42 -11.06
C PHE A 83 5.55 -7.12 -9.56
N ASP A 84 6.61 -6.54 -8.99
CA ASP A 84 6.67 -6.14 -7.58
C ASP A 84 5.61 -5.07 -7.28
N TYR A 85 5.35 -4.14 -8.22
CA TYR A 85 4.24 -3.19 -8.14
C TYR A 85 2.87 -3.88 -8.22
N GLU A 86 2.63 -4.77 -9.18
CA GLU A 86 1.38 -5.55 -9.27
C GLU A 86 1.17 -6.46 -8.05
N ASP A 87 2.23 -7.02 -7.51
CA ASP A 87 2.20 -7.87 -6.32
C ASP A 87 1.98 -7.05 -5.05
N GLY A 88 2.54 -5.84 -4.97
CA GLY A 88 2.18 -4.85 -3.96
C GLY A 88 0.70 -4.46 -4.03
N LEU A 89 0.16 -4.28 -5.23
CA LEU A 89 -1.27 -4.06 -5.46
C LEU A 89 -2.14 -5.28 -5.16
N ARG A 90 -1.60 -6.51 -5.21
CA ARG A 90 -2.32 -7.77 -4.91
C ARG A 90 -2.22 -8.18 -3.45
N THR A 91 -1.12 -7.85 -2.77
CA THR A 91 -0.92 -8.06 -1.33
C THR A 91 -1.69 -7.04 -0.50
N GLN A 92 -1.97 -5.86 -1.05
CA GLN A 92 -3.25 -5.21 -0.79
C GLN A 92 -4.34 -6.09 -1.40
N GLU A 93 -4.84 -7.11 -0.68
CA GLU A 93 -6.11 -7.70 -1.08
C GLU A 93 -7.09 -6.54 -1.31
N PRO A 94 -7.68 -6.39 -2.52
CA PRO A 94 -8.74 -5.44 -2.69
C PRO A 94 -9.84 -5.91 -1.76
N SER A 95 -9.94 -5.27 -0.59
CA SER A 95 -11.04 -5.51 0.31
C SER A 95 -12.31 -5.40 -0.55
N PRO A 96 -13.26 -6.35 -0.45
CA PRO A 96 -14.50 -6.29 -1.24
C PRO A 96 -15.23 -4.94 -1.08
N ARG A 97 -14.82 -4.16 -0.08
CA ARG A 97 -15.00 -2.72 0.05
C ARG A 97 -13.75 -1.93 -0.39
N TRP A 98 -13.95 -1.01 -1.33
CA TRP A 98 -12.98 -0.02 -1.86
C TRP A 98 -12.66 1.12 -0.86
N TRP A 99 -12.88 0.89 0.44
CA TRP A 99 -12.56 1.77 1.57
C TRP A 99 -11.95 0.96 2.72
N ARG A 100 -10.98 1.54 3.45
CA ARG A 100 -10.33 0.92 4.61
C ARG A 100 -10.95 1.41 5.91
N THR A 101 -11.28 0.51 6.83
CA THR A 101 -11.75 0.90 8.17
C THR A 101 -10.65 1.53 9.01
N VAL A 102 -11.03 2.26 10.05
CA VAL A 102 -10.09 2.84 11.01
C VAL A 102 -9.19 1.77 11.67
N PRO A 103 -9.66 0.58 12.08
CA PRO A 103 -8.78 -0.50 12.54
C PRO A 103 -7.72 -0.90 11.53
N GLU A 104 -8.08 -1.10 10.25
CA GLU A 104 -7.12 -1.45 9.19
C GLU A 104 -6.10 -0.33 8.97
N ILE A 105 -6.57 0.93 8.91
CA ILE A 105 -5.70 2.11 8.81
C ILE A 105 -4.68 2.12 9.95
N VAL A 106 -5.09 1.78 11.18
CA VAL A 106 -4.19 1.74 12.33
C VAL A 106 -3.20 0.58 12.25
N GLU A 107 -3.61 -0.59 11.77
CA GLU A 107 -2.68 -1.70 11.53
C GLU A 107 -1.61 -1.33 10.48
N ASP A 108 -1.98 -0.57 9.45
CA ASP A 108 -1.04 -0.09 8.43
C ASP A 108 -0.11 1.03 8.95
N VAL A 109 -0.61 1.90 9.83
CA VAL A 109 0.15 3.00 10.42
C VAL A 109 1.21 2.51 11.41
N ARG A 110 0.91 1.47 12.19
CA ARG A 110 1.77 0.98 13.28
C ARG A 110 3.20 0.62 12.85
N PRO A 111 3.44 -0.13 11.75
CA PRO A 111 4.79 -0.37 11.24
C PRO A 111 5.56 0.92 10.96
N GLU A 112 4.96 1.88 10.27
CA GLU A 112 5.60 3.16 9.94
C GLU A 112 5.99 3.95 11.20
N LEU A 113 5.15 3.92 12.24
CA LEU A 113 5.49 4.56 13.52
C LEU A 113 6.66 3.87 14.25
N ARG A 114 6.70 2.53 14.21
CA ARG A 114 7.82 1.75 14.80
C ARG A 114 9.14 2.06 14.09
N ASP A 115 9.08 2.27 12.79
CA ASP A 115 10.24 2.59 11.95
C ASP A 115 10.57 4.10 11.95
N GLY A 116 9.81 4.93 12.68
CA GLY A 116 10.00 6.38 12.79
C GLY A 116 9.57 7.18 11.55
N ASN A 117 8.85 6.55 10.62
CA ASN A 117 8.36 7.15 9.38
C ASN A 117 7.00 7.85 9.58
N GLU A 118 6.97 8.83 10.49
CA GLU A 118 5.75 9.61 10.79
C GLU A 118 5.09 10.25 9.54
N PRO A 119 5.82 10.73 8.51
CA PRO A 119 5.19 11.26 7.29
C PRO A 119 4.41 10.21 6.49
N ALA A 120 4.92 8.98 6.39
CA ALA A 120 4.20 7.90 5.70
C ALA A 120 2.96 7.47 6.48
N ALA A 121 3.09 7.32 7.81
CA ALA A 121 1.96 7.07 8.70
C ALA A 121 0.86 8.13 8.55
N LEU A 122 1.24 9.41 8.49
CA LEU A 122 0.29 10.50 8.37
C LEU A 122 -0.47 10.42 7.04
N ARG A 123 0.24 10.15 5.94
CA ARG A 123 -0.38 9.98 4.62
C ARG A 123 -1.35 8.80 4.63
N MET A 124 -0.95 7.64 5.17
CA MET A 124 -1.83 6.47 5.26
C MET A 124 -3.12 6.72 6.04
N LEU A 125 -3.02 7.48 7.14
CA LEU A 125 -4.18 7.91 7.93
C LEU A 125 -5.13 8.79 7.11
N LEU A 126 -4.61 9.83 6.46
CA LEU A 126 -5.41 10.78 5.69
C LEU A 126 -6.05 10.12 4.46
N ASP A 127 -5.28 9.35 3.70
CA ASP A 127 -5.75 8.58 2.55
C ASP A 127 -6.89 7.64 2.94
N GLY A 128 -6.72 6.94 4.06
CA GLY A 128 -7.73 6.06 4.63
C GLY A 128 -9.01 6.79 5.00
N LEU A 129 -8.92 7.86 5.79
CA LEU A 129 -10.08 8.63 6.24
C LEU A 129 -10.81 9.34 5.09
N ASN A 130 -10.10 9.72 4.03
CA ASN A 130 -10.69 10.30 2.83
C ASN A 130 -11.61 9.34 2.05
N SER A 131 -11.60 8.04 2.41
CA SER A 131 -12.54 7.06 1.86
C SER A 131 -13.92 7.04 2.57
N LEU A 132 -14.12 7.80 3.66
CA LEU A 132 -15.39 7.83 4.41
C LEU A 132 -16.65 8.10 3.55
N PRO A 133 -16.66 9.03 2.57
CA PRO A 133 -17.83 9.23 1.71
C PRO A 133 -18.26 7.97 0.95
N ARG A 134 -17.31 7.07 0.65
CA ARG A 134 -17.55 5.80 -0.06
C ARG A 134 -18.21 4.79 0.86
N ALA A 135 -17.72 4.67 2.09
CA ALA A 135 -18.35 3.88 3.13
C ALA A 135 -19.77 4.37 3.44
N ALA A 136 -19.97 5.70 3.48
CA ALA A 136 -21.29 6.30 3.66
C ALA A 136 -22.25 5.96 2.51
N ALA A 137 -21.80 6.09 1.25
CA ALA A 137 -22.59 5.70 0.08
C ALA A 137 -22.99 4.21 0.08
N ALA A 138 -22.16 3.36 0.70
CA ALA A 138 -22.44 1.94 0.86
C ALA A 138 -23.26 1.60 2.11
N GLY A 139 -23.61 2.57 2.97
CA GLY A 139 -24.32 2.33 4.24
C GLY A 139 -23.47 1.62 5.30
N ARG A 140 -22.15 1.79 5.27
CA ARG A 140 -21.16 1.07 6.10
C ARG A 140 -20.29 1.99 6.95
N VAL A 141 -20.84 3.13 7.36
CA VAL A 141 -20.14 4.13 8.20
C VAL A 141 -19.69 3.52 9.53
N ASP A 142 -20.55 2.74 10.19
CA ASP A 142 -20.25 2.16 11.51
C ASP A 142 -19.10 1.15 11.43
N GLU A 143 -19.04 0.35 10.37
CA GLU A 143 -17.90 -0.53 10.10
C GLU A 143 -16.63 0.28 9.84
N MET A 144 -16.70 1.28 8.94
CA MET A 144 -15.59 2.15 8.60
C MET A 144 -14.98 2.81 9.85
N LEU A 145 -15.83 3.29 10.75
CA LEU A 145 -15.43 4.04 11.94
C LEU A 145 -15.37 3.19 13.22
N ALA A 146 -15.30 1.86 13.09
CA ALA A 146 -15.12 0.95 14.22
C ALA A 146 -13.89 1.34 15.07
N GLU A 147 -13.94 1.03 16.37
CA GLU A 147 -12.85 1.36 17.29
C GLU A 147 -11.58 0.60 16.90
N PRO A 148 -10.46 1.29 16.60
CA PRO A 148 -9.19 0.64 16.34
C PRO A 148 -8.52 0.21 17.65
N PRO A 149 -7.60 -0.76 17.59
CA PRO A 149 -6.66 -0.95 18.69
C PRO A 149 -5.69 0.24 18.77
N SER A 150 -5.07 0.48 19.94
CA SER A 150 -4.14 1.62 20.13
C SER A 150 -2.91 1.52 19.22
N THR A 151 -2.41 2.63 18.69
CA THR A 151 -1.12 2.69 17.97
C THR A 151 0.08 2.42 18.89
N GLY A 152 -0.09 2.59 20.21
CA GLY A 152 0.99 2.58 21.20
C GLY A 152 1.60 3.97 21.44
N ASP A 153 1.24 4.99 20.66
CA ASP A 153 1.61 6.40 20.88
C ASP A 153 0.35 7.23 21.17
N GLU A 154 0.28 7.81 22.37
CA GLU A 154 -0.86 8.62 22.81
C GLU A 154 -1.16 9.81 21.88
N ARG A 155 -0.11 10.41 21.29
CA ARG A 155 -0.25 11.53 20.35
C ARG A 155 -0.99 11.07 19.10
N TRP A 156 -0.60 9.93 18.56
CA TRP A 156 -1.22 9.34 17.37
C TRP A 156 -2.64 8.86 17.62
N ASP A 157 -2.89 8.23 18.76
CA ASP A 157 -4.24 7.83 19.16
C ASP A 157 -5.18 9.05 19.28
N ALA A 158 -4.70 10.16 19.83
CA ALA A 158 -5.45 11.41 19.90
C ALA A 158 -5.67 12.03 18.51
N LEU A 159 -4.68 11.98 17.61
CA LEU A 159 -4.82 12.46 16.24
C LEU A 159 -5.84 11.63 15.45
N ILE A 160 -5.81 10.31 15.57
CA ILE A 160 -6.77 9.41 14.91
C ILE A 160 -8.18 9.73 15.42
N ALA A 161 -8.38 9.80 16.74
CA ALA A 161 -9.66 10.14 17.33
C ALA A 161 -10.18 11.51 16.88
N GLY A 162 -9.36 12.55 16.96
CA GLY A 162 -9.73 13.91 16.52
C GLY A 162 -10.02 13.99 15.02
N SER A 163 -9.22 13.30 14.20
CA SER A 163 -9.39 13.22 12.75
C SER A 163 -10.69 12.52 12.38
N VAL A 164 -11.01 11.39 13.02
CA VAL A 164 -12.29 10.69 12.82
C VAL A 164 -13.47 11.59 13.15
N ARG A 165 -13.44 12.32 14.29
CA ARG A 165 -14.51 13.27 14.63
C ARG A 165 -14.66 14.37 13.59
N TYR A 166 -13.54 14.89 13.08
CA TYR A 166 -13.53 15.93 12.07
C TYR A 166 -14.16 15.45 10.75
N VAL A 167 -13.71 14.31 10.23
CA VAL A 167 -14.24 13.78 8.97
C VAL A 167 -15.70 13.31 9.10
N ALA A 168 -16.09 12.74 10.24
CA ALA A 168 -17.47 12.37 10.53
C ALA A 168 -18.40 13.59 10.51
N ARG A 169 -18.02 14.68 11.21
CA ARG A 169 -18.77 15.94 11.17
C ARG A 169 -18.88 16.48 9.75
N ARG A 170 -17.79 16.48 8.98
CA ARG A 170 -17.79 16.97 7.59
C ARG A 170 -18.69 16.13 6.68
N ALA A 171 -18.78 14.83 6.92
CA ALA A 171 -19.65 13.91 6.20
C ALA A 171 -21.11 13.94 6.70
N GLY A 172 -21.43 14.73 7.73
CA GLY A 172 -22.78 14.79 8.31
C GLY A 172 -23.19 13.54 9.08
N VAL A 173 -22.24 12.72 9.53
CA VAL A 173 -22.48 11.48 10.29
C VAL A 173 -22.07 11.65 11.76
N GLY A 174 -22.67 10.83 12.63
CA GLY A 174 -22.31 10.80 14.05
C GLY A 174 -20.87 10.32 14.25
N ALA A 175 -20.12 11.00 15.11
CA ALA A 175 -18.80 10.53 15.50
C ALA A 175 -18.92 9.43 16.57
N PRO A 176 -18.16 8.32 16.47
CA PRO A 176 -18.19 7.25 17.46
C PRO A 176 -17.75 7.70 18.86
N ASP A 177 -18.27 7.06 19.90
CA ASP A 177 -17.97 7.41 21.30
C ASP A 177 -16.51 7.20 21.70
N TRP A 178 -15.83 6.19 21.13
CA TRP A 178 -14.41 5.90 21.37
C TRP A 178 -13.49 7.07 20.99
N THR A 179 -13.96 7.98 20.13
CA THR A 179 -13.19 9.16 19.71
C THR A 179 -13.11 10.24 20.78
N ARG A 180 -13.86 10.12 21.89
CA ARG A 180 -13.76 11.05 23.03
C ARG A 180 -12.48 10.76 23.80
N ARG A 181 -11.52 11.69 23.75
CA ARG A 181 -10.26 11.59 24.48
C ARG A 181 -9.98 12.83 25.30
N ARG A 182 -9.09 12.68 26.30
CA ARG A 182 -8.54 13.80 27.04
C ARG A 182 -7.55 14.57 26.16
N PRO A 183 -7.37 15.88 26.37
CA PRO A 183 -6.34 16.63 25.68
C PRO A 183 -4.93 16.12 26.02
N LEU A 184 -4.02 16.20 25.05
CA LEU A 184 -2.61 15.87 25.25
C LEU A 184 -2.00 16.79 26.32
N ALA A 185 -1.08 16.24 27.12
CA ALA A 185 -0.38 17.00 28.15
C ALA A 185 0.47 18.14 27.59
N ALA A 186 0.92 18.03 26.35
CA ALA A 186 1.67 19.05 25.63
C ALA A 186 1.11 19.24 24.22
N TRP A 187 1.21 20.46 23.70
CA TRP A 187 0.80 20.77 22.34
C TRP A 187 1.65 20.03 21.31
N TRP A 188 1.01 19.50 20.28
CA TRP A 188 1.67 18.72 19.25
C TRP A 188 1.34 19.20 17.83
N TRP A 189 2.34 19.19 16.95
CA TRP A 189 2.22 19.49 15.52
C TRP A 189 2.65 18.26 14.73
N PRO A 190 1.72 17.48 14.16
CA PRO A 190 2.04 16.25 13.40
C PRO A 190 2.98 16.50 12.22
N THR A 191 2.95 17.70 11.62
CA THR A 191 3.83 18.10 10.50
C THR A 191 5.07 18.88 10.96
N GLY A 192 5.38 18.85 12.26
CA GLY A 192 6.42 19.66 12.87
C GLY A 192 6.04 21.13 13.10
N ARG A 193 6.72 21.76 14.05
CA ARG A 193 6.54 23.19 14.38
C ARG A 193 7.45 24.04 13.48
N GLY A 194 6.95 24.37 12.29
CA GLY A 194 7.64 25.25 11.33
C GLY A 194 7.20 26.72 11.43
N ALA A 195 7.73 27.56 10.54
CA ALA A 195 7.42 28.99 10.43
C ALA A 195 5.92 29.31 10.25
N ARG A 196 5.10 28.31 9.86
CA ARG A 196 3.64 28.45 9.68
C ARG A 196 2.82 27.96 10.88
N ALA A 197 3.41 27.76 12.06
CA ALA A 197 2.72 27.26 13.24
C ALA A 197 1.45 28.08 13.59
N ALA A 198 1.53 29.41 13.51
CA ALA A 198 0.39 30.29 13.76
C ALA A 198 -0.75 30.09 12.74
N VAL A 199 -0.41 29.90 11.46
CA VAL A 199 -1.40 29.61 10.39
C VAL A 199 -2.06 28.25 10.63
N ALA A 200 -1.27 27.24 10.98
CA ALA A 200 -1.79 25.93 11.34
C ALA A 200 -2.78 26.02 12.51
N MET A 201 -2.45 26.78 13.56
CA MET A 201 -3.35 26.99 14.70
C MET A 201 -4.68 27.64 14.27
N GLN A 202 -4.63 28.68 13.43
CA GLN A 202 -5.83 29.37 12.95
C GLN A 202 -6.77 28.47 12.15
N ARG A 203 -6.22 27.49 11.43
CA ARG A 203 -6.96 26.58 10.54
C ARG A 203 -7.19 25.19 11.11
N THR A 204 -6.76 24.95 12.34
CA THR A 204 -6.92 23.65 12.97
C THR A 204 -8.41 23.43 13.28
N PRO A 205 -9.00 22.31 12.84
CA PRO A 205 -10.35 21.94 13.23
C PRO A 205 -10.52 21.89 14.76
N VAL A 206 -11.67 22.33 15.27
CA VAL A 206 -11.93 22.38 16.72
C VAL A 206 -11.80 21.01 17.39
N GLU A 207 -12.06 19.93 16.64
CA GLU A 207 -11.89 18.55 17.09
C GLU A 207 -10.45 18.22 17.49
N LEU A 208 -9.48 18.76 16.75
CA LEU A 208 -8.05 18.56 16.98
C LEU A 208 -7.50 19.58 17.99
N ALA A 209 -7.93 20.85 17.87
CA ALA A 209 -7.50 21.92 18.77
C ALA A 209 -7.86 21.61 20.24
N ARG A 210 -9.04 21.03 20.49
CA ARG A 210 -9.46 20.58 21.83
C ARG A 210 -8.56 19.48 22.41
N LEU A 211 -7.90 18.70 21.56
CA LEU A 211 -6.97 17.67 21.98
C LEU A 211 -5.52 18.18 22.13
N GLY A 212 -5.28 19.49 21.92
CA GLY A 212 -3.93 20.06 21.93
C GLY A 212 -3.14 19.76 20.66
N ILE A 213 -3.81 19.38 19.57
CA ILE A 213 -3.19 19.04 18.29
C ILE A 213 -3.40 20.21 17.33
N TRP A 214 -2.31 20.68 16.73
CA TRP A 214 -2.30 21.79 15.77
C TRP A 214 -1.95 21.26 14.38
N PHE A 215 -2.96 21.14 13.55
CA PHE A 215 -2.88 20.50 12.25
C PHE A 215 -3.84 21.17 11.27
N ASP A 216 -3.29 21.79 10.22
CA ASP A 216 -4.06 22.56 9.25
C ASP A 216 -5.07 21.66 8.53
N GLU A 217 -6.35 22.08 8.50
CA GLU A 217 -7.43 21.33 7.85
C GLU A 217 -7.16 21.01 6.37
N ARG A 218 -6.34 21.80 5.68
CA ARG A 218 -5.98 21.58 4.28
C ARG A 218 -5.26 20.25 4.05
N ASN A 219 -4.53 19.75 5.04
CA ASN A 219 -3.84 18.47 4.94
C ASN A 219 -4.81 17.31 4.68
N PHE A 220 -6.07 17.41 5.14
CA PHE A 220 -7.09 16.39 4.85
C PHE A 220 -7.54 16.37 3.38
N THR A 221 -7.22 17.39 2.59
CA THR A 221 -7.65 17.49 1.19
C THR A 221 -6.52 17.31 0.17
N THR A 222 -5.27 17.34 0.61
CA THR A 222 -4.07 17.34 -0.25
C THR A 222 -3.22 16.07 -0.16
N ALA A 223 -3.68 15.04 0.56
CA ALA A 223 -2.98 13.76 0.68
C ALA A 223 -3.11 12.92 -0.61
#